data_AF-A0A2T2SUN1-F1
#
_entry.id   AF-A0A2T2SUN1-F1
#
_cell.length_a   1.000
_cell.length_b   1.000
_cell.length_c   1.000
_cell.angle_alpha   90.00
_cell.angle_beta   90.00
_cell.angle_gamma   90.00
#
_symmetry.space_group_name_H-M   'P 1'
#
loop_
_entity.id
_entity.type
_entity.pdbx_description
1 polymer ?
#
loop_
_entity_poly.entity_id
_entity_poly.type
_entity_poly.pdbx_seq_one_letter_code
_entity_poly.pdbx_strand_id
1 'polypeptide(L)'
;PDFLYNTKTFAEGRRLEDVEDTMSRLYTIESQYSTTGGTSDHRLPLRAGRIPAFAAALAAELGVGDAPDASWSEKERLHVREIARDLQRAGENSVVLAGETQPPEVHALAMAINQQLGGLGTTVTLFDTGTDSIQPQDEALADLTGSMRAGDVDTLFMLGVNPVYSAPSELDFEEALSNVQDTVHLGRLRNETAQVARWHLPRTHYLEQWGDGRAYDGTLSVIQ
;
A
#
# COMPACT_ATOMS: atom_id res chain seq x y z
N PRO A 1 1.53 4.88 -5.25
CA PRO A 1 2.15 3.95 -6.22
C PRO A 1 2.12 4.54 -7.62
N ASP A 2 3.18 4.40 -8.42
CA ASP A 2 3.18 4.82 -9.83
C ASP A 2 2.41 3.81 -10.69
N PHE A 3 1.09 3.86 -10.60
CA PHE A 3 0.20 2.92 -11.28
C PHE A 3 0.35 2.97 -12.81
N LEU A 4 0.64 4.15 -13.38
CA LEU A 4 0.77 4.32 -14.82
C LEU A 4 2.04 3.67 -15.34
N TYR A 5 3.17 3.92 -14.67
CA TYR A 5 4.43 3.27 -15.01
C TYR A 5 4.30 1.75 -14.88
N ASN A 6 3.82 1.24 -13.75
CA ASN A 6 3.67 -0.20 -13.50
C ASN A 6 2.75 -0.87 -14.52
N THR A 7 1.65 -0.21 -14.92
CA THR A 7 0.74 -0.76 -15.95
C THR A 7 1.43 -0.84 -17.30
N LYS A 8 2.15 0.22 -17.69
CA LYS A 8 2.85 0.28 -18.98
C LYS A 8 3.94 -0.78 -19.06
N THR A 9 4.83 -0.86 -18.08
CA THR A 9 5.95 -1.80 -18.09
C THR A 9 5.50 -3.25 -17.98
N PHE A 10 4.44 -3.53 -17.20
CA PHE A 10 3.82 -4.86 -17.17
C PHE A 10 3.21 -5.25 -18.53
N ALA A 11 2.52 -4.32 -19.19
CA ALA A 11 1.94 -4.57 -20.51
C ALA A 11 3.01 -4.78 -21.59
N GLU A 12 4.12 -4.03 -21.53
CA GLU A 12 5.28 -4.21 -22.41
C GLU A 12 5.86 -5.63 -22.29
N GLY A 13 6.04 -6.14 -21.06
CA GLY A 13 6.50 -7.52 -20.83
C GLY A 13 5.53 -8.62 -21.26
N ARG A 14 4.33 -8.27 -21.75
CA ARG A 14 3.31 -9.22 -22.23
C ARG A 14 2.93 -9.01 -23.68
N ARG A 15 3.58 -8.06 -24.37
CA ARG A 15 3.39 -7.83 -25.80
C ARG A 15 4.20 -8.87 -26.57
N LEU A 16 3.51 -9.76 -27.26
CA LEU A 16 4.10 -10.79 -28.12
C LEU A 16 4.03 -10.29 -29.57
N GLU A 17 5.16 -10.21 -30.25
CA GLU A 17 5.27 -9.87 -31.66
C GLU A 17 5.67 -11.11 -32.50
N ASP A 18 6.44 -12.02 -31.91
CA ASP A 18 6.93 -13.27 -32.52
C ASP A 18 6.57 -14.52 -31.70
N VAL A 19 6.67 -15.70 -32.33
CA VAL A 19 6.38 -17.01 -31.70
C VAL A 19 7.43 -17.44 -30.67
N GLU A 20 8.63 -16.86 -30.71
CA GLU A 20 9.71 -17.14 -29.75
C GLU A 20 9.67 -16.21 -28.54
N ASP A 21 8.80 -15.19 -28.55
CA ASP A 21 8.69 -14.23 -27.46
C ASP A 21 8.19 -14.89 -26.17
N THR A 22 8.79 -14.47 -25.07
CA THR A 22 8.37 -14.85 -23.73
C THR A 22 7.55 -13.75 -23.09
N MET A 23 6.56 -14.12 -22.29
CA MET A 23 5.73 -13.17 -21.54
C MET A 23 6.00 -13.24 -20.03
N SER A 24 5.92 -12.07 -19.39
CA SER A 24 5.87 -11.97 -17.93
C SER A 24 4.66 -12.70 -17.38
N ARG A 25 4.89 -13.66 -16.48
CA ARG A 25 3.83 -14.39 -15.77
C ARG A 25 3.39 -13.62 -14.53
N LEU A 26 2.08 -13.53 -14.31
CA LEU A 26 1.50 -12.93 -13.11
C LEU A 26 0.74 -13.97 -12.28
N TYR A 27 1.19 -14.16 -11.05
CA TYR A 27 0.51 -14.93 -10.02
C TYR A 27 -0.15 -13.98 -9.03
N THR A 28 -1.47 -14.08 -8.88
CA THR A 28 -2.23 -13.23 -7.96
C THR A 28 -2.90 -14.08 -6.88
N ILE A 29 -2.53 -13.81 -5.63
CA ILE A 29 -3.11 -14.43 -4.45
C ILE A 29 -3.89 -13.34 -3.73
N GLU A 30 -5.22 -13.40 -3.80
CA GLU A 30 -6.07 -12.32 -3.31
C GLU A 30 -7.38 -12.84 -2.70
N SER A 31 -7.93 -12.07 -1.77
CA SER A 31 -9.18 -12.38 -1.07
C SER A 31 -10.41 -11.91 -1.82
N GLN A 32 -10.30 -10.76 -2.49
CA GLN A 32 -11.34 -10.18 -3.33
C GLN A 32 -10.85 -10.11 -4.77
N TYR A 33 -11.77 -10.24 -5.72
CA TYR A 33 -11.42 -10.15 -7.13
C TYR A 33 -11.04 -8.72 -7.50
N SER A 34 -9.81 -8.52 -7.97
CA SER A 34 -9.31 -7.20 -8.39
C SER A 34 -9.10 -7.12 -9.92
N THR A 35 -8.88 -5.90 -10.42
CA THR A 35 -8.47 -5.68 -11.82
C THR A 35 -7.15 -6.39 -12.14
N THR A 36 -6.20 -6.38 -11.20
CA THR A 36 -4.92 -7.10 -11.32
C THR A 36 -5.12 -8.61 -11.35
N GLY A 37 -6.03 -9.13 -10.51
CA GLY A 37 -6.43 -10.54 -10.53
C GLY A 37 -7.07 -10.94 -11.85
N GLY A 38 -7.85 -10.06 -12.48
CA GLY A 38 -8.45 -10.30 -13.79
C GLY A 38 -7.46 -10.38 -14.95
N THR A 39 -6.30 -9.71 -14.83
CA THR A 39 -5.22 -9.78 -15.83
C THR A 39 -4.16 -10.82 -15.51
N SER A 40 -4.29 -11.54 -14.39
CA SER A 40 -3.32 -12.56 -13.95
C SER A 40 -3.46 -13.87 -14.72
N ASP A 41 -2.34 -14.56 -14.93
CA ASP A 41 -2.35 -15.88 -15.57
C ASP A 41 -2.78 -16.96 -14.56
N HIS A 42 -2.36 -16.78 -13.30
CA HIS A 42 -2.63 -17.71 -12.22
C HIS A 42 -3.22 -16.98 -11.02
N ARG A 43 -4.51 -17.21 -10.77
CA ARG A 43 -5.23 -16.61 -9.65
C ARG A 43 -5.60 -17.64 -8.59
N LEU A 44 -5.16 -17.42 -7.35
CA LEU A 44 -5.59 -18.20 -6.19
C LEU A 44 -6.49 -17.33 -5.28
N PRO A 45 -7.81 -17.58 -5.24
CA PRO A 45 -8.66 -16.97 -4.24
C PRO A 45 -8.31 -17.53 -2.86
N LEU A 46 -7.93 -16.66 -1.93
CA LEU A 46 -7.49 -17.05 -0.59
C LEU A 46 -8.07 -16.11 0.47
N ARG A 47 -8.56 -16.65 1.59
CA ARG A 47 -9.06 -15.82 2.70
C ARG A 47 -7.94 -14.89 3.20
N ALA A 48 -8.26 -13.62 3.51
CA ALA A 48 -7.27 -12.62 3.91
C ALA A 48 -6.36 -13.10 5.06
N GLY A 49 -6.94 -13.68 6.12
CA GLY A 49 -6.17 -14.22 7.24
C GLY A 49 -5.28 -15.43 6.93
N ARG A 50 -5.37 -16.03 5.73
CA ARG A 50 -4.44 -17.09 5.26
C ARG A 50 -3.29 -16.54 4.41
N ILE A 51 -3.37 -15.30 3.93
CA ILE A 51 -2.33 -14.70 3.09
C ILE A 51 -0.99 -14.59 3.84
N PRO A 52 -0.93 -14.18 5.12
CA PRO A 52 0.33 -14.15 5.86
C PRO A 52 1.03 -15.50 5.94
N ALA A 53 0.29 -16.56 6.25
CA ALA A 53 0.82 -17.91 6.25
C ALA A 53 1.25 -18.36 4.82
N PHE A 54 0.51 -17.98 3.78
CA PHE A 54 0.88 -18.33 2.41
C PHE A 54 2.19 -17.64 2.00
N ALA A 55 2.34 -16.35 2.33
CA ALA A 55 3.56 -15.59 2.09
C ALA A 55 4.76 -16.18 2.85
N ALA A 56 4.56 -16.58 4.11
CA ALA A 56 5.60 -17.25 4.90
C ALA A 56 5.99 -18.62 4.31
N ALA A 57 5.02 -19.41 3.84
CA ALA A 57 5.31 -20.69 3.17
C ALA A 57 6.09 -20.50 1.86
N LEU A 58 5.75 -19.46 1.07
CA LEU A 58 6.49 -19.10 -0.13
C LEU A 58 7.91 -18.63 0.20
N ALA A 59 8.07 -17.80 1.22
CA ALA A 59 9.36 -17.34 1.70
C ALA A 59 10.25 -18.52 2.12
N ALA A 60 9.72 -19.45 2.92
CA ALA A 60 10.44 -20.62 3.38
C ALA A 60 10.89 -21.54 2.22
N GLU A 61 10.04 -21.74 1.21
CA GLU A 61 10.38 -22.49 -0.01
C GLU A 61 11.51 -21.82 -0.82
N LEU A 62 11.65 -20.50 -0.69
CA LEU A 62 12.73 -19.70 -1.29
C LEU A 62 13.96 -19.53 -0.39
N GLY A 63 13.97 -20.17 0.79
CA GLY A 63 15.08 -20.12 1.75
C GLY A 63 15.07 -18.90 2.68
N VAL A 64 13.92 -18.23 2.82
CA VAL A 64 13.73 -17.06 3.70
C VAL A 64 12.81 -17.43 4.87
N GLY A 65 13.37 -17.45 6.08
CA GLY A 65 12.60 -17.76 7.30
C GLY A 65 12.15 -19.22 7.40
N ASP A 66 11.25 -19.48 8.34
CA ASP A 66 10.75 -20.82 8.63
C ASP A 66 9.37 -21.07 8.02
N ALA A 67 9.09 -22.33 7.67
CA ALA A 67 7.78 -22.73 7.20
C ALA A 67 6.74 -22.58 8.33
N PRO A 68 5.58 -21.97 8.06
CA PRO A 68 4.55 -21.79 9.07
C PRO A 68 3.89 -23.12 9.43
N ASP A 69 3.50 -23.26 10.70
CA ASP A 69 2.67 -24.37 11.15
C ASP A 69 1.20 -24.13 10.73
N ALA A 70 0.87 -24.61 9.54
CA ALA A 70 -0.47 -24.47 8.96
C ALA A 70 -0.88 -25.70 8.14
N SER A 71 -2.18 -25.99 8.16
CA SER A 71 -2.77 -27.02 7.30
C SER A 71 -3.04 -26.46 5.90
N TRP A 72 -2.42 -27.10 4.91
CA TRP A 72 -2.47 -26.67 3.52
C TRP A 72 -3.29 -27.66 2.67
N SER A 73 -4.17 -27.11 1.85
CA SER A 73 -4.77 -27.87 0.75
C SER A 73 -3.70 -28.22 -0.30
N GLU A 74 -3.94 -29.27 -1.07
CA GLU A 74 -3.06 -29.64 -2.17
C GLU A 74 -2.89 -28.51 -3.20
N LYS A 75 -3.98 -27.78 -3.47
CA LYS A 75 -3.98 -26.62 -4.36
C LYS A 75 -3.03 -25.51 -3.87
N GLU A 76 -3.08 -25.17 -2.59
CA GLU A 76 -2.19 -24.16 -1.99
C GLU A 76 -0.73 -24.61 -2.06
N ARG A 77 -0.44 -25.87 -1.69
CA ARG A 77 0.92 -26.43 -1.77
C ARG A 77 1.48 -26.43 -3.20
N LEU A 78 0.62 -26.70 -4.19
CA LEU A 78 1.02 -26.66 -5.59
C LEU A 78 1.36 -25.22 -6.03
N HIS A 79 0.53 -24.24 -5.64
CA HIS A 79 0.80 -22.84 -5.97
C HIS A 79 2.11 -22.36 -5.36
N VAL A 80 2.37 -22.66 -4.08
CA VAL A 80 3.63 -22.29 -3.43
C VAL A 80 4.83 -22.85 -4.20
N ARG A 81 4.82 -24.15 -4.52
CA ARG A 81 5.93 -24.81 -5.23
C ARG A 81 6.14 -24.28 -6.65
N GLU A 82 5.07 -24.09 -7.42
CA GLU A 82 5.20 -23.58 -8.80
C GLU A 82 5.66 -22.11 -8.82
N ILE A 83 5.11 -21.27 -7.93
CA ILE A 83 5.55 -19.88 -7.81
C ILE A 83 7.03 -19.82 -7.39
N ALA A 84 7.42 -20.56 -6.35
CA ALA A 84 8.80 -20.59 -5.89
C ALA A 84 9.77 -21.04 -6.99
N ARG A 85 9.40 -22.08 -7.74
CA ARG A 85 10.20 -22.58 -8.87
C ARG A 85 10.38 -21.54 -9.96
N ASP A 86 9.32 -20.83 -10.34
CA ASP A 86 9.40 -19.82 -11.39
C ASP A 86 10.14 -18.56 -10.94
N LEU A 87 9.97 -18.14 -9.67
CA LEU A 87 10.76 -17.08 -9.06
C LEU A 87 12.26 -17.43 -9.03
N GLN A 88 12.62 -18.64 -8.59
CA GLN A 88 14.02 -19.10 -8.58
C GLN A 88 14.64 -19.12 -9.98
N ARG A 89 13.87 -19.49 -11.01
CA ARG A 89 14.35 -19.51 -12.40
C ARG A 89 14.56 -18.11 -12.96
N ALA A 90 13.69 -17.18 -12.63
CA ALA A 90 13.77 -15.80 -13.10
C ALA A 90 14.83 -14.99 -12.34
N GLY A 91 15.09 -15.33 -11.07
CA GLY A 91 16.09 -14.68 -10.23
C GLY A 91 15.81 -13.18 -10.12
N GLU A 92 16.83 -12.36 -10.44
CA GLU A 92 16.75 -10.90 -10.39
C GLU A 92 15.68 -10.30 -11.33
N ASN A 93 15.19 -11.05 -12.33
CA ASN A 93 14.14 -10.60 -13.25
C ASN A 93 12.71 -10.86 -12.72
N SER A 94 12.58 -11.29 -11.48
CA SER A 94 11.30 -11.49 -10.81
C SER A 94 11.03 -10.44 -9.73
N VAL A 95 9.77 -10.32 -9.35
CA VAL A 95 9.35 -9.42 -8.27
C VAL A 95 8.17 -10.03 -7.50
N VAL A 96 8.24 -9.93 -6.18
CA VAL A 96 7.14 -10.24 -5.26
C VAL A 96 6.58 -8.94 -4.71
N LEU A 97 5.28 -8.73 -4.86
CA LEU A 97 4.55 -7.54 -4.42
C LEU A 97 3.60 -7.91 -3.28
N ALA A 98 3.56 -7.07 -2.24
CA ALA A 98 2.56 -7.12 -1.19
C ALA A 98 1.53 -6.01 -1.40
N GLY A 99 0.25 -6.37 -1.39
CA GLY A 99 -0.85 -5.39 -1.50
C GLY A 99 -0.97 -4.54 -0.23
N GLU A 100 -1.51 -3.33 -0.36
CA GLU A 100 -1.60 -2.33 0.73
C GLU A 100 -2.40 -2.77 1.96
N THR A 101 -3.27 -3.78 1.80
CA THR A 101 -4.11 -4.32 2.88
C THR A 101 -3.46 -5.47 3.64
N GLN A 102 -2.21 -5.82 3.29
CA GLN A 102 -1.48 -6.87 3.97
C GLN A 102 -0.83 -6.34 5.24
N PRO A 103 -0.68 -7.18 6.28
CA PRO A 103 -0.03 -6.76 7.50
C PRO A 103 1.50 -6.58 7.29
N PRO A 104 2.19 -5.82 8.16
CA PRO A 104 3.59 -5.44 7.97
C PRO A 104 4.54 -6.62 7.72
N GLU A 105 4.29 -7.78 8.34
CA GLU A 105 5.09 -8.99 8.15
C GLU A 105 5.07 -9.50 6.71
N VAL A 106 3.96 -9.34 5.97
CA VAL A 106 3.88 -9.76 4.56
C VAL A 106 4.69 -8.81 3.67
N HIS A 107 4.68 -7.51 3.97
CA HIS A 107 5.53 -6.54 3.29
C HIS A 107 7.02 -6.84 3.53
N ALA A 108 7.39 -7.18 4.77
CA ALA A 108 8.75 -7.58 5.13
C ALA A 108 9.18 -8.86 4.40
N LEU A 109 8.31 -9.88 4.33
CA LEU A 109 8.56 -11.11 3.60
C LEU A 109 8.73 -10.87 2.09
N ALA A 110 7.88 -10.05 1.48
CA ALA A 110 8.02 -9.69 0.06
C ALA A 110 9.37 -9.02 -0.22
N MET A 111 9.79 -8.08 0.63
CA MET A 111 11.11 -7.44 0.53
C MET A 111 12.25 -8.45 0.70
N ALA A 112 12.17 -9.32 1.71
CA ALA A 112 13.18 -10.34 1.97
C ALA A 112 13.31 -11.35 0.84
N ILE A 113 12.19 -11.75 0.22
CA ILE A 113 12.18 -12.61 -0.97
C ILE A 113 12.85 -11.89 -2.15
N ASN A 114 12.48 -10.63 -2.41
CA ASN A 114 13.10 -9.85 -3.49
C ASN A 114 14.61 -9.70 -3.28
N GLN A 115 15.06 -9.52 -2.04
CA GLN A 115 16.47 -9.52 -1.69
C GLN A 115 17.14 -10.87 -1.95
N GLN A 116 16.50 -11.98 -1.53
CA GLN A 116 17.01 -13.33 -1.72
C GLN A 116 17.15 -13.71 -3.20
N LEU A 117 16.25 -13.21 -4.05
CA LEU A 117 16.25 -13.44 -5.50
C LEU A 117 17.24 -12.52 -6.25
N GLY A 118 17.87 -11.56 -5.56
CA GLY A 118 18.77 -10.58 -6.17
C GLY A 118 18.05 -9.44 -6.91
N GLY A 119 16.75 -9.22 -6.64
CA GLY A 119 15.94 -8.19 -7.28
C GLY A 119 16.21 -6.75 -6.81
N LEU A 120 16.95 -6.57 -5.70
CA LEU A 120 17.27 -5.22 -5.20
C LEU A 120 18.27 -4.52 -6.12
N GLY A 121 17.91 -3.33 -6.59
CA GLY A 121 18.70 -2.54 -7.54
C GLY A 121 18.49 -2.93 -9.01
N THR A 122 17.72 -3.98 -9.28
CA THR A 122 17.34 -4.43 -10.63
C THR A 122 15.84 -4.22 -10.84
N THR A 123 14.99 -5.14 -10.35
CA THR A 123 13.53 -5.05 -10.43
C THR A 123 12.90 -4.23 -9.31
N VAL A 124 13.58 -4.11 -8.16
CA VAL A 124 13.14 -3.35 -7.00
C VAL A 124 14.13 -2.24 -6.69
N THR A 125 13.70 -1.00 -6.93
CA THR A 125 14.47 0.20 -6.59
C THR A 125 13.96 0.78 -5.27
N LEU A 126 14.88 0.98 -4.32
CA LEU A 126 14.58 1.63 -3.05
C LEU A 126 14.96 3.11 -3.16
N PHE A 127 13.99 3.97 -2.86
CA PHE A 127 14.20 5.41 -2.82
C PHE A 127 14.29 5.88 -1.37
N ASP A 128 15.21 6.80 -1.10
CA ASP A 128 15.29 7.47 0.18
C ASP A 128 14.09 8.42 0.34
N THR A 129 13.30 8.18 1.38
CA THR A 129 12.12 8.98 1.72
C THR A 129 12.50 10.26 2.48
N GLY A 130 13.77 10.42 2.87
CA GLY A 130 14.25 11.53 3.69
C GLY A 130 13.69 11.52 5.12
N THR A 131 13.13 10.39 5.56
CA THR A 131 12.51 10.20 6.88
C THR A 131 13.04 8.92 7.51
N ASP A 132 13.67 9.02 8.67
CA ASP A 132 14.31 7.88 9.34
C ASP A 132 13.31 6.83 9.86
N SER A 133 12.09 7.26 10.21
CA SER A 133 11.00 6.39 10.62
C SER A 133 9.65 7.07 10.44
N ILE A 134 8.63 6.30 10.03
CA ILE A 134 7.25 6.77 9.94
C ILE A 134 6.47 6.12 11.09
N GLN A 135 5.86 6.92 11.97
CA GLN A 135 4.90 6.41 12.96
C GLN A 135 3.71 5.78 12.22
N PRO A 136 3.23 4.59 12.62
CA PRO A 136 2.00 4.02 12.06
C PRO A 136 0.86 5.03 12.14
N GLN A 137 0.16 5.25 11.02
CA GLN A 137 -0.87 6.29 10.94
C GLN A 137 -2.03 6.04 11.92
N ASP A 138 -2.38 4.78 12.15
CA ASP A 138 -3.43 4.38 13.09
C ASP A 138 -3.07 4.77 14.53
N GLU A 139 -1.81 4.57 14.93
CA GLU A 139 -1.29 4.97 16.24
C GLU A 139 -1.27 6.50 16.36
N ALA A 140 -0.75 7.20 15.35
CA ALA A 140 -0.69 8.66 15.35
C ALA A 140 -2.10 9.30 15.44
N LEU A 141 -3.08 8.72 14.76
CA LEU A 141 -4.47 9.19 14.81
C LEU A 141 -5.11 8.86 16.17
N ALA A 142 -4.83 7.68 16.74
CA ALA A 142 -5.28 7.33 18.08
C ALA A 142 -4.70 8.27 19.14
N ASP A 143 -3.40 8.57 19.09
CA ASP A 143 -2.71 9.51 19.98
C ASP A 143 -3.29 10.92 19.87
N LEU A 144 -3.57 11.38 18.65
CA LEU A 144 -4.22 12.67 18.41
C LEU A 144 -5.61 12.71 19.05
N THR A 145 -6.46 11.71 18.79
CA THR A 145 -7.80 11.67 19.40
C THR A 145 -7.77 11.55 20.92
N GLY A 146 -6.79 10.83 21.47
CA GLY A 146 -6.51 10.79 22.91
C GLY A 146 -6.17 12.16 23.48
N SER A 147 -5.26 12.88 22.83
CA SER A 147 -4.85 14.24 23.23
C SER A 147 -6.00 15.24 23.14
N MET A 148 -6.84 15.13 22.10
CA MET A 148 -8.05 15.96 21.95
C MET A 148 -9.04 15.71 23.08
N ARG A 149 -9.27 14.45 23.47
CA ARG A 149 -10.14 14.11 24.62
C ARG A 149 -9.57 14.57 25.96
N ALA A 150 -8.25 14.55 26.11
CA ALA A 150 -7.56 15.04 27.30
C ALA A 150 -7.62 16.57 27.43
N GLY A 151 -8.00 17.28 26.36
CA GLY A 151 -7.97 18.73 26.31
C GLY A 151 -6.57 19.31 26.09
N ASP A 152 -5.62 18.49 25.64
CA ASP A 152 -4.23 18.88 25.39
C ASP A 152 -4.05 19.61 24.03
N VAL A 153 -5.12 19.67 23.23
CA VAL A 153 -5.13 20.29 21.90
C VAL A 153 -6.02 21.53 21.90
N ASP A 154 -5.39 22.71 21.92
CA ASP A 154 -6.10 23.99 21.86
C ASP A 154 -6.62 24.31 20.44
N THR A 155 -5.79 24.04 19.42
CA THR A 155 -6.08 24.36 18.02
C THR A 155 -5.71 23.21 17.09
N LEU A 156 -6.62 22.83 16.20
CA LEU A 156 -6.42 21.76 15.22
C LEU A 156 -6.60 22.26 13.79
N PHE A 157 -5.56 22.09 12.97
CA PHE A 157 -5.61 22.34 11.53
C PHE A 157 -5.82 21.03 10.75
N MET A 158 -6.92 20.96 10.00
CA MET A 158 -7.30 19.83 9.17
C MET A 158 -7.18 20.22 7.69
N LEU A 159 -6.06 19.81 7.06
CA LEU A 159 -5.69 20.26 5.73
C LEU A 159 -6.07 19.22 4.67
N GLY A 160 -7.19 19.44 3.99
CA GLY A 160 -7.61 18.61 2.86
C GLY A 160 -8.06 17.20 3.23
N VAL A 161 -8.43 16.99 4.49
CA VAL A 161 -8.83 15.68 5.06
C VAL A 161 -10.31 15.70 5.45
N ASN A 162 -10.90 14.51 5.64
CA ASN A 162 -12.27 14.36 6.13
C ASN A 162 -12.38 13.34 7.27
N PRO A 163 -11.65 13.51 8.39
CA PRO A 163 -11.55 12.51 9.45
C PRO A 163 -12.88 12.16 10.12
N VAL A 164 -13.87 13.07 10.16
CA VAL A 164 -15.22 12.73 10.67
C VAL A 164 -15.87 11.61 9.84
N TYR A 165 -15.58 11.55 8.54
CA TYR A 165 -16.06 10.51 7.66
C TYR A 165 -15.11 9.31 7.59
N SER A 166 -13.79 9.54 7.50
CA SER A 166 -12.81 8.51 7.13
C SER A 166 -12.09 7.86 8.32
N ALA A 167 -12.14 8.44 9.51
CA ALA A 167 -11.49 7.84 10.68
C ALA A 167 -12.20 6.53 11.07
N PRO A 168 -11.46 5.54 11.59
CA PRO A 168 -12.06 4.36 12.20
C PRO A 168 -13.10 4.75 13.25
N SER A 169 -14.26 4.10 13.23
CA SER A 169 -15.36 4.43 14.14
C SER A 169 -14.96 4.29 15.62
N GLU A 170 -14.05 3.37 15.93
CA GLU A 170 -13.53 3.15 17.29
C GLU A 170 -12.81 4.36 17.88
N LEU A 171 -12.37 5.30 17.03
CA LEU A 171 -11.69 6.51 17.48
C LEU A 171 -12.65 7.65 17.81
N ASP A 172 -13.95 7.55 17.52
CA ASP A 172 -14.99 8.57 17.74
C ASP A 172 -14.47 10.00 17.49
N PHE A 173 -13.90 10.22 16.30
CA PHE A 173 -13.15 11.45 16.00
C PHE A 173 -13.99 12.72 16.18
N GLU A 174 -15.26 12.70 15.79
CA GLU A 174 -16.18 13.84 15.95
C GLU A 174 -16.38 14.22 17.42
N GLU A 175 -16.53 13.22 18.30
CA GLU A 175 -16.65 13.47 19.74
C GLU A 175 -15.36 14.07 20.30
N ALA A 176 -14.21 13.49 19.93
CA ALA A 176 -12.91 14.04 20.33
C ALA A 176 -12.75 15.49 19.85
N LEU A 177 -13.20 15.81 18.63
CA LEU A 177 -13.13 17.15 18.03
C LEU A 177 -13.93 18.20 18.81
N SER A 178 -15.02 17.81 19.46
CA SER A 178 -15.83 18.72 20.27
C SER A 178 -15.09 19.31 21.48
N ASN A 179 -14.00 18.68 21.92
CA ASN A 179 -13.16 19.16 23.02
C ASN A 179 -12.09 20.17 22.57
N VAL A 180 -11.89 20.35 21.26
CA VAL A 180 -10.90 21.30 20.71
C VAL A 180 -11.54 22.66 20.49
N GLN A 181 -10.97 23.70 21.10
CA GLN A 181 -11.54 25.05 21.07
C GLN A 181 -11.55 25.68 19.66
N ASP A 182 -10.43 25.54 18.94
CA ASP A 182 -10.22 26.19 17.65
C ASP A 182 -9.92 25.15 16.56
N THR A 183 -10.95 24.78 15.80
CA THR A 183 -10.84 23.81 14.71
C THR A 183 -10.90 24.51 13.35
N VAL A 184 -9.88 24.31 12.53
CA VAL A 184 -9.73 24.95 11.22
C VAL A 184 -9.66 23.88 10.13
N HIS A 185 -10.66 23.81 9.29
CA HIS A 185 -10.73 22.89 8.16
C HIS A 185 -10.50 23.61 6.83
N LEU A 186 -9.42 23.25 6.13
CA LEU A 186 -9.12 23.72 4.78
C LEU A 186 -9.51 22.65 3.76
N GLY A 187 -10.62 22.84 3.05
CA GLY A 187 -11.19 21.79 2.19
C GLY A 187 -11.80 22.34 0.89
N ARG A 188 -11.85 21.50 -0.14
CA ARG A 188 -12.47 21.84 -1.44
C ARG A 188 -13.99 21.84 -1.37
N LEU A 189 -14.54 20.99 -0.51
CA LEU A 189 -15.97 20.79 -0.32
C LEU A 189 -16.30 21.04 1.15
N ARG A 190 -17.54 21.48 1.39
CA ARG A 190 -18.12 21.52 2.73
C ARG A 190 -18.62 20.11 3.11
N ASN A 191 -17.67 19.25 3.44
CA ASN A 191 -17.88 17.85 3.86
C ASN A 191 -18.29 17.73 5.34
N GLU A 192 -18.41 16.51 5.85
CA GLU A 192 -18.76 16.17 7.24
C GLU A 192 -17.86 16.89 8.24
N THR A 193 -16.54 16.86 8.01
CA THR A 193 -15.57 17.58 8.86
C THR A 193 -15.77 19.10 8.82
N ALA A 194 -16.08 19.67 7.66
CA ALA A 194 -16.34 21.10 7.51
C ALA A 194 -17.63 21.57 8.22
N GLN A 195 -18.58 20.66 8.46
CA GLN A 195 -19.84 21.00 9.13
C GLN A 195 -19.67 21.16 10.63
N VAL A 196 -18.75 20.41 11.23
CA VAL A 196 -18.47 20.42 12.67
C VAL A 196 -17.26 21.29 13.04
N ALA A 197 -16.40 21.63 12.07
CA ALA A 197 -15.30 22.55 12.29
C ALA A 197 -15.78 23.99 12.52
N ARG A 198 -15.09 24.71 13.42
CA ARG A 198 -15.37 26.12 13.74
C ARG A 198 -15.10 27.04 12.57
N TRP A 199 -13.98 26.81 11.88
CA TRP A 199 -13.60 27.55 10.69
C TRP A 199 -13.50 26.61 9.50
N HIS A 200 -14.14 26.99 8.40
CA HIS A 200 -13.94 26.34 7.12
C HIS A 200 -13.38 27.33 6.10
N LEU A 201 -12.19 27.02 5.60
CA LEU A 201 -11.55 27.77 4.54
C LEU A 201 -11.68 27.00 3.22
N PRO A 202 -12.02 27.68 2.11
CA PRO A 202 -12.01 27.05 0.80
C PRO A 202 -10.58 26.72 0.39
N ARG A 203 -10.35 25.46 -0.01
CA ARG A 203 -9.08 25.01 -0.60
C ARG A 203 -9.15 25.07 -2.12
N THR A 204 -8.14 25.66 -2.73
CA THR A 204 -7.92 25.66 -4.18
C THR A 204 -7.77 24.24 -4.74
N HIS A 205 -8.13 24.06 -6.01
CA HIS A 205 -7.69 22.91 -6.78
C HIS A 205 -6.19 23.01 -7.04
N TYR A 206 -5.53 21.88 -7.32
CA TYR A 206 -4.12 21.95 -7.69
C TYR A 206 -3.91 22.80 -8.95
N LEU A 207 -4.90 22.91 -9.85
CA LEU A 207 -4.87 23.80 -11.04
C LEU A 207 -5.08 25.30 -10.74
N GLU A 208 -5.35 25.68 -9.50
CA GLU A 208 -5.68 27.05 -9.10
C GLU A 208 -4.65 27.63 -8.12
N GLN A 209 -3.53 26.93 -7.94
CA GLN A 209 -2.50 27.29 -6.99
C GLN A 209 -1.12 27.08 -7.60
N TRP A 210 -0.21 27.96 -7.20
CA TRP A 210 1.21 27.73 -7.39
C TRP A 210 1.69 26.73 -6.35
N GLY A 211 2.47 25.76 -6.78
CA GLY A 211 3.04 24.76 -5.88
C GLY A 211 4.10 23.93 -6.55
N ASP A 212 4.56 22.94 -5.81
CA ASP A 212 5.48 21.93 -6.25
C ASP A 212 4.93 20.53 -5.94
N GLY A 213 5.56 19.53 -6.54
CA GLY A 213 5.23 18.12 -6.32
C GLY A 213 6.47 17.27 -6.49
N ARG A 214 6.46 16.12 -5.82
CA ARG A 214 7.46 15.07 -6.00
C ARG A 214 6.76 13.83 -6.54
N ALA A 215 7.17 13.36 -7.71
CA ALA A 215 6.69 12.11 -8.29
C ALA A 215 7.26 10.91 -7.51
N TYR A 216 6.73 9.72 -7.77
CA TYR A 216 7.06 8.50 -7.02
C TYR A 216 8.54 8.11 -7.12
N ASP A 217 9.18 8.41 -8.25
CA ASP A 217 10.61 8.19 -8.51
C ASP A 217 11.52 9.30 -7.93
N GLY A 218 10.95 10.28 -7.23
CA GLY A 218 11.67 11.42 -6.68
C GLY A 218 11.78 12.62 -7.61
N THR A 219 11.28 12.54 -8.86
CA THR A 219 11.30 13.66 -9.80
C THR A 219 10.53 14.85 -9.25
N LEU A 220 11.19 16.01 -9.17
CA LEU A 220 10.57 17.26 -8.73
C LEU A 220 9.85 17.94 -9.90
N SER A 221 8.66 18.46 -9.64
CA SER A 221 7.85 19.18 -10.61
C SER A 221 7.22 20.42 -9.99
N VAL A 222 6.84 21.37 -10.84
CA VAL A 222 6.10 22.59 -10.47
C VAL A 222 4.67 22.51 -10.96
N ILE A 223 3.76 23.04 -10.17
CA ILE A 223 2.33 23.18 -10.51
C ILE A 223 2.12 24.63 -10.95
N GLN A 224 1.55 24.81 -12.14
CA GLN A 224 1.35 26.09 -12.82
C GLN A 224 -0.10 26.25 -13.27
#